data_AF-Q677F4-F1
#
_entry.id   AF-Q677F4-F1
#
_cell.length_a   1.000
_cell.length_b   1.000
_cell.length_c   1.000
_cell.angle_alpha   90.00
_cell.angle_beta   90.00
_cell.angle_gamma   90.00
#
_symmetry.space_group_name_H-M   'P 1'
#
loop_
_entity.id
_entity.type
_entity.pdbx_description
1 polymer ?
#
loop_
_entity_poly.entity_id
_entity_poly.type
_entity_poly.pdbx_seq_one_letter_code
_entity_poly.pdbx_strand_id
1 'polypeptide(L)'
;DAATTRETLGGVHSDDEVFYSEEIMWEQVHAIRTIIGYRDALHPILADELKAICIFIGVEPPVSLEDASDIMQIGEMLKFLKWVIGVK
;
A
#
# COMPACT_ATOMS: atom_id res chain seq x y z
N ASP A 1 41.91 13.30 25.36
CA ASP A 1 41.11 14.53 25.38
C ASP A 1 40.35 14.61 24.05
N ALA A 2 39.03 14.76 24.16
CA ALA A 2 38.00 15.13 23.16
C ALA A 2 38.05 14.54 21.73
N ALA A 3 36.96 14.15 21.08
CA ALA A 3 35.60 13.80 21.47
C ALA A 3 34.99 13.23 20.17
N THR A 4 34.65 11.94 20.19
CA THR A 4 33.84 11.31 19.14
C THR A 4 32.51 12.05 19.09
N THR A 5 32.20 12.63 17.94
CA THR A 5 30.85 13.08 17.59
C THR A 5 30.71 12.82 16.11
N ARG A 6 29.59 12.16 15.75
CA ARG A 6 28.76 12.40 14.56
C ARG A 6 28.03 11.11 14.15
N GLU A 7 26.72 11.03 13.95
CA GLU A 7 25.56 11.84 14.34
C GLU A 7 24.45 10.81 14.55
N THR A 8 23.55 11.15 15.46
CA THR A 8 22.36 10.43 15.89
C THR A 8 21.58 9.86 14.70
N LEU A 9 21.26 8.55 14.78
CA LEU A 9 20.17 7.90 14.04
C LEU A 9 18.85 8.64 14.38
N GLY A 10 18.59 9.71 13.64
CA GLY A 10 17.29 10.34 13.58
C GLY A 10 16.38 9.41 12.80
N GLY A 11 15.66 8.56 13.52
CA GLY A 11 14.45 7.92 13.01
C GLY A 11 13.45 9.03 12.68
N VAL A 12 13.51 9.53 11.46
CA VAL A 12 12.44 10.33 10.88
C VAL A 12 11.43 9.33 10.35
N HIS A 13 10.47 8.98 11.21
CA HIS A 13 9.21 8.38 10.76
C HIS A 13 8.38 9.51 10.15
N SER A 14 8.75 9.91 8.94
CA SER A 14 7.85 10.67 8.08
C SER A 14 6.86 9.68 7.52
N ASP A 15 5.65 9.68 8.10
CA ASP A 15 4.46 8.94 7.66
C ASP A 15 4.05 9.26 6.19
N ASP A 16 4.74 10.21 5.56
CA ASP A 16 4.36 10.81 4.27
C ASP A 16 5.27 10.47 3.08
N GLU A 17 6.33 9.68 3.29
CA GLU A 17 7.14 9.14 2.19
C GLU A 17 7.13 7.62 2.28
N VAL A 18 5.97 7.04 2.00
CA VAL A 18 5.84 5.61 1.73
C VAL A 18 6.76 5.32 0.54
N PHE A 19 7.96 4.83 0.82
CA PHE A 19 8.80 4.20 -0.17
C PHE A 19 7.94 3.13 -0.83
N TYR A 20 7.54 3.34 -2.08
CA TYR A 20 6.74 2.38 -2.84
C TYR A 20 7.61 1.21 -3.33
N SER A 21 8.27 0.53 -2.39
CA SER A 21 8.87 -0.76 -2.66
C SER A 21 7.74 -1.77 -2.79
N GLU A 22 7.86 -2.70 -3.74
CA GLU A 22 6.87 -3.75 -3.99
C GLU A 22 6.51 -4.54 -2.71
N GLU A 23 7.50 -4.83 -1.86
CA GLU A 23 7.31 -5.50 -0.57
C GLU A 23 6.34 -4.73 0.35
N ILE A 24 6.55 -3.43 0.53
CA ILE A 24 5.71 -2.58 1.38
C ILE A 24 4.28 -2.52 0.83
N MET A 25 4.12 -2.49 -0.50
CA MET A 25 2.79 -2.51 -1.11
C MET A 25 2.05 -3.82 -0.85
N TRP A 26 2.75 -4.96 -0.96
CA TRP A 26 2.19 -6.27 -0.62
C TRP A 26 1.79 -6.37 0.85
N GLU A 27 2.61 -5.84 1.77
CA GLU A 27 2.25 -5.79 3.19
C GLU A 27 0.96 -5.00 3.42
N GLN A 28 0.81 -3.85 2.76
CA GLN A 28 -0.42 -3.05 2.84
C GLN A 28 -1.63 -3.80 2.26
N VAL A 29 -1.47 -4.49 1.13
CA VAL A 29 -2.54 -5.34 0.57
C VAL A 29 -2.96 -6.42 1.55
N HIS A 30 -2.01 -7.12 2.18
CA HIS A 30 -2.31 -8.14 3.18
C HIS A 30 -3.04 -7.58 4.41
N ALA A 31 -2.66 -6.38 4.86
CA ALA A 31 -3.36 -5.68 5.94
C ALA A 31 -4.81 -5.36 5.53
N ILE A 32 -5.01 -4.79 4.34
CA ILE A 32 -6.34 -4.47 3.82
C ILE A 32 -7.20 -5.74 3.72
N ARG A 33 -6.68 -6.83 3.14
CA ARG A 33 -7.36 -8.14 3.08
C ARG A 33 -7.82 -8.61 4.44
N THR A 34 -6.96 -8.47 5.45
CA THR A 34 -7.26 -8.89 6.82
C THR A 34 -8.39 -8.06 7.42
N ILE A 35 -8.38 -6.74 7.20
CA ILE A 35 -9.37 -5.80 7.72
C ILE A 35 -10.75 -6.06 7.11
N ILE A 36 -10.82 -6.22 5.79
CA ILE A 36 -12.08 -6.46 5.08
C ILE A 36 -12.53 -7.94 5.15
N GLY A 37 -11.67 -8.82 5.66
CA GLY A 37 -11.94 -10.25 5.73
C GLY A 37 -11.89 -10.98 4.37
N TYR A 38 -11.14 -10.45 3.39
CA TYR A 38 -10.97 -11.08 2.08
C TYR A 38 -10.02 -12.27 2.17
N ARG A 39 -10.54 -13.47 1.90
CA ARG A 39 -9.85 -14.76 2.11
C ARG A 39 -9.68 -15.60 0.84
N ASP A 40 -9.99 -15.03 -0.32
CA ASP A 40 -9.76 -15.69 -1.60
C ASP A 40 -8.28 -15.93 -1.87
N ALA A 41 -7.99 -16.70 -2.92
CA ALA A 41 -6.64 -16.93 -3.39
C ALA A 41 -5.96 -15.60 -3.76
N LEU A 42 -4.68 -15.47 -3.44
CA LEU A 42 -3.90 -14.28 -3.80
C LEU A 42 -3.64 -14.29 -5.31
N HIS A 43 -3.94 -13.19 -5.99
CA HIS A 43 -3.53 -12.97 -7.36
C HIS A 43 -2.00 -12.74 -7.41
N PRO A 44 -1.31 -13.25 -8.45
CA PRO A 44 0.12 -13.06 -8.60
C PRO A 44 0.50 -11.63 -9.02
N ILE A 45 -0.47 -10.85 -9.50
CA ILE A 45 -0.28 -9.48 -9.96
C ILE A 45 -0.95 -8.54 -8.95
N LEU A 46 -0.18 -7.57 -8.46
CA LEU A 46 -0.63 -6.64 -7.42
C LEU A 46 -1.85 -5.81 -7.84
N ALA A 47 -1.89 -5.36 -9.10
CA ALA A 47 -3.02 -4.62 -9.66
C ALA A 47 -4.31 -5.44 -9.73
N ASP A 48 -4.21 -6.73 -10.13
CA ASP A 48 -5.36 -7.65 -10.13
C ASP A 48 -5.88 -7.91 -8.72
N GLU A 49 -4.97 -8.09 -7.74
CA GLU A 49 -5.36 -8.28 -6.34
C GLU A 49 -6.13 -7.06 -5.81
N LEU A 50 -5.62 -5.84 -6.08
CA LEU A 50 -6.29 -4.60 -5.69
C LEU A 50 -7.64 -4.43 -6.37
N LYS A 51 -7.76 -4.80 -7.65
CA LYS A 51 -9.03 -4.79 -8.38
C LYS A 51 -10.06 -5.72 -7.75
N ALA A 52 -9.64 -6.94 -7.41
CA ALA A 52 -10.49 -7.91 -6.74
C ALA A 52 -10.96 -7.40 -5.37
N ILE A 53 -10.06 -6.76 -4.61
CA ILE A 53 -10.40 -6.12 -3.33
C ILE A 53 -11.44 -5.00 -3.52
N CYS A 54 -11.27 -4.11 -4.52
CA CYS A 54 -12.27 -3.07 -4.83
C CYS A 54 -13.65 -3.65 -5.12
N ILE A 55 -13.71 -4.68 -5.98
CA ILE A 55 -14.96 -5.36 -6.35
C ILE A 55 -15.58 -6.01 -5.11
N PHE A 56 -14.76 -6.65 -4.26
CA PHE A 56 -15.22 -7.33 -3.05
C PHE A 56 -15.89 -6.37 -2.06
N ILE A 57 -15.35 -5.16 -1.87
CA ILE A 57 -15.96 -4.14 -1.00
C ILE A 57 -17.10 -3.37 -1.68
N GLY A 58 -17.41 -3.68 -2.95
CA GLY A 58 -18.49 -3.05 -3.71
C GLY A 58 -18.13 -1.66 -4.24
N VAL A 59 -16.85 -1.37 -4.44
CA VAL A 59 -16.36 -0.10 -4.97
C VAL A 59 -15.85 -0.30 -6.39
N GLU A 60 -16.16 0.65 -7.27
CA GLU A 60 -15.68 0.63 -8.64
C GLU A 60 -14.17 0.93 -8.67
N PRO A 61 -13.34 0.04 -9.26
CA PRO A 61 -11.92 0.31 -9.41
C PRO A 61 -11.70 1.49 -10.37
N PRO A 62 -10.85 2.46 -10.05
CA PRO A 62 -10.49 3.54 -10.97
C PRO A 62 -9.96 3.00 -12.30
N VAL A 63 -10.35 3.68 -13.39
CA VAL A 63 -10.01 3.31 -14.78
C VAL A 63 -8.49 3.27 -15.03
N SER A 64 -7.72 4.05 -14.27
CA SER A 64 -6.25 4.01 -14.28
C SER A 64 -5.66 2.66 -13.86
N LEU A 65 -6.44 1.80 -13.20
CA LEU A 65 -5.98 0.48 -12.77
C LEU A 65 -5.91 -0.54 -13.91
N GLU A 66 -6.64 -0.34 -15.02
CA GLU A 66 -6.73 -1.33 -16.10
C GLU A 66 -5.37 -1.66 -16.73
N ASP A 67 -4.42 -0.72 -16.67
CA ASP A 67 -3.04 -0.87 -17.13
C ASP A 67 -2.03 -0.44 -16.05
N ALA A 68 -2.38 -0.56 -14.77
CA ALA A 68 -1.50 -0.15 -13.68
C ALA A 68 -0.33 -1.12 -13.48
N SER A 69 0.69 -1.02 -14.34
CA SER A 69 2.03 -1.54 -14.08
C SER A 69 2.90 -0.54 -13.31
N ASP A 70 2.42 0.70 -13.17
CA ASP A 70 3.16 1.77 -12.54
C ASP A 70 2.94 1.79 -11.03
N ILE A 71 4.04 1.83 -10.31
CA ILE A 71 4.10 1.84 -8.84
C ILE A 71 3.31 3.02 -8.27
N MET A 72 3.30 4.17 -8.95
CA MET A 72 2.55 5.36 -8.51
C MET A 72 1.05 5.12 -8.55
N GLN A 73 0.54 4.47 -9.60
CA GLN A 73 -0.89 4.18 -9.75
C GLN A 73 -1.38 3.16 -8.71
N ILE A 74 -0.57 2.14 -8.43
CA ILE A 74 -0.81 1.18 -7.35
C ILE A 74 -0.83 1.89 -5.99
N GLY A 75 0.09 2.83 -5.79
CA GLY A 75 0.16 3.64 -4.59
C GLY A 75 -1.09 4.50 -4.34
N GLU A 76 -1.60 5.16 -5.37
CA GLU A 76 -2.85 5.93 -5.30
C GLU A 76 -4.04 5.03 -4.97
N MET A 77 -4.09 3.84 -5.57
CA MET A 77 -5.13 2.85 -5.28
C MET A 77 -5.09 2.36 -3.83
N LEU A 78 -3.90 2.06 -3.30
CA LEU A 78 -3.73 1.67 -1.91
C LEU A 78 -4.21 2.78 -0.96
N LYS A 79 -3.88 4.04 -1.25
CA LYS A 79 -4.38 5.19 -0.48
C LYS A 79 -5.91 5.30 -0.56
N PHE A 80 -6.49 5.11 -1.74
CA PHE A 80 -7.93 5.10 -1.92
C PHE A 80 -8.61 3.99 -1.12
N LEU A 81 -8.10 2.76 -1.19
CA LEU A 81 -8.62 1.64 -0.40
C LEU A 81 -8.52 1.91 1.09
N LYS A 82 -7.37 2.39 1.58
CA LYS A 82 -7.19 2.83 2.97
C LYS A 82 -8.25 3.86 3.37
N TRP A 83 -8.50 4.86 2.52
CA TRP A 83 -9.54 5.86 2.76
C TRP A 83 -10.95 5.25 2.83
N VAL A 84 -11.30 4.34 1.92
CA VAL A 84 -12.62 3.66 1.90
C VAL A 84 -12.84 2.82 3.17
N ILE A 85 -11.83 2.06 3.59
CA ILE A 85 -11.92 1.23 4.80
C ILE A 85 -11.74 2.03 6.10
N GLY A 86 -11.45 3.33 6.01
CA GLY A 86 -11.25 4.21 7.17
C GLY A 86 -9.94 4.00 7.92
N VAL A 87 -8.91 3.50 7.24
CA VAL A 87 -7.55 3.31 7.79
C VAL A 87 -6.71 4.54 7.45
N LYS A 88 -6.07 5.12 8.47
CA LYS A 88 -5.19 6.28 8.33
C LYS A 88 -3.81 5.87 7.80
#